data_AF-A0A7Y3EGL7-F1
#
_entry.id   AF-A0A7Y3EGL7-F1
#
_cell.length_a   1.000
_cell.length_b   1.000
_cell.length_c   1.000
_cell.angle_alpha   90.00
_cell.angle_beta   90.00
_cell.angle_gamma   90.00
#
_symmetry.space_group_name_H-M   'P 1'
#
loop_
_entity.id
_entity.type
_entity.pdbx_description
1 polymer ?
#
loop_
_entity_poly.entity_id
_entity_poly.type
_entity_poly.pdbx_seq_one_letter_code
_entity_poly.pdbx_strand_id
1 'polypeptide(L)'
;MTSKAYMIQVRPISILVMFFIVSMSFAQDPEFKFGEVDKPLILDNPDLVIWHVKAMRPNGKIYHVKAIDKDGNIHPVKAIQDSEQTQLLGVKAFVDGKELPIKLIVKEDDRYYPLKAIDKEGNLINIKALTDKNEILDVKGVSKTGNIVHIRAIRNDSVFYNLVAISPQGRTNMVKGIKMTKEEVETVINGVKVFAHVKALAKQ
;
A
#
# COMPACT_ATOMS: atom_id res chain seq x y z
N MET A 1 76.25 3.81 -55.14
CA MET A 1 74.82 3.42 -55.09
C MET A 1 74.70 2.22 -54.16
N THR A 2 74.35 2.46 -52.89
CA THR A 2 73.87 1.46 -51.91
C THR A 2 73.46 2.18 -50.64
N SER A 3 72.29 1.81 -50.13
CA SER A 3 71.51 2.29 -49.00
C SER A 3 72.27 2.55 -47.68
N LYS A 4 71.82 3.55 -46.88
CA LYS A 4 71.27 3.29 -45.54
C LYS A 4 70.54 4.52 -44.96
N ALA A 5 69.28 4.30 -44.58
CA ALA A 5 68.43 5.19 -43.81
C ALA A 5 68.88 5.26 -42.34
N TYR A 6 68.63 6.41 -41.69
CA TYR A 6 68.52 6.48 -40.23
C TYR A 6 67.17 7.11 -39.87
N MET A 7 66.34 6.29 -39.23
CA MET A 7 65.06 6.68 -38.63
C MET A 7 65.30 7.30 -37.26
N ILE A 8 64.62 8.41 -37.00
CA ILE A 8 64.61 9.13 -35.72
C ILE A 8 63.68 8.39 -34.75
N GLN A 9 64.22 7.96 -33.61
CA GLN A 9 63.49 7.27 -32.56
C GLN A 9 62.90 8.29 -31.57
N VAL A 10 61.59 8.52 -31.63
CA VAL A 10 60.84 9.35 -30.67
C VAL A 10 60.29 8.45 -29.56
N ARG A 11 60.62 8.74 -28.31
CA ARG A 11 60.07 8.06 -27.11
C ARG A 11 58.69 8.66 -26.78
N PRO A 12 57.64 7.85 -26.52
CA PRO A 12 56.39 8.40 -26.03
C PRO A 12 56.45 8.71 -24.53
N ILE A 13 56.04 9.94 -24.19
CA ILE A 13 55.81 10.46 -22.84
C ILE A 13 54.53 9.81 -22.28
N SER A 14 54.62 9.12 -21.14
CA SER A 14 53.47 8.56 -20.45
C SER A 14 52.68 9.67 -19.74
N ILE A 15 51.50 9.99 -20.26
CA ILE A 15 50.52 10.85 -19.60
C ILE A 15 49.64 9.97 -18.70
N LEU A 16 49.80 10.13 -17.38
CA LEU A 16 48.98 9.49 -16.37
C LEU A 16 47.65 10.26 -16.25
N VAL A 17 46.58 9.74 -16.87
CA VAL A 17 45.23 10.29 -16.72
C VAL A 17 44.61 9.72 -15.45
N MET A 18 44.43 10.58 -14.45
CA MET A 18 43.79 10.25 -13.18
C MET A 18 42.26 10.27 -13.38
N PHE A 19 41.65 9.10 -13.55
CA PHE A 19 40.19 8.95 -13.57
C PHE A 19 39.63 9.11 -12.15
N PHE A 20 39.10 10.29 -11.84
CA PHE A 20 38.22 10.49 -10.69
C PHE A 20 36.86 9.84 -11.00
N ILE A 21 36.65 8.60 -10.56
CA ILE A 21 35.34 7.95 -10.63
C ILE A 21 34.51 8.49 -9.46
N VAL A 22 33.59 9.40 -9.76
CA VAL A 22 32.51 9.76 -8.83
C VAL A 22 31.60 8.56 -8.70
N SER A 23 31.72 7.82 -7.59
CA SER A 23 30.71 6.83 -7.20
C SER A 23 29.45 7.57 -6.79
N MET A 24 28.55 7.84 -7.75
CA MET A 24 27.15 8.03 -7.43
C MET A 24 26.64 6.71 -6.87
N SER A 25 26.52 6.66 -5.54
CA SER A 25 25.75 5.63 -4.85
C SER A 25 24.31 5.75 -5.32
N PHE A 26 23.93 4.99 -6.34
CA PHE A 26 22.53 4.65 -6.56
C PHE A 26 22.11 3.88 -5.31
N ALA A 27 21.36 4.53 -4.44
CA ALA A 27 20.62 3.83 -3.40
C ALA A 27 19.83 2.73 -4.13
N GLN A 28 20.11 1.47 -3.81
CA GLN A 28 19.28 0.37 -4.29
C GLN A 28 17.88 0.61 -3.75
N ASP A 29 16.93 0.93 -4.65
CA ASP A 29 15.51 0.85 -4.34
C ASP A 29 15.25 -0.56 -3.78
N PRO A 30 14.59 -0.70 -2.62
CA PRO A 30 14.38 -2.00 -2.01
C PRO A 30 13.63 -2.90 -2.98
N GLU A 31 14.26 -4.02 -3.33
CA GLU A 31 13.75 -5.01 -4.26
C GLU A 31 12.42 -5.59 -3.74
N PHE A 32 11.32 -5.27 -4.41
CA PHE A 32 9.97 -5.72 -4.05
C PHE A 32 9.84 -7.24 -4.29
N LYS A 33 9.88 -8.04 -3.22
CA LYS A 33 9.77 -9.51 -3.30
C LYS A 33 8.30 -9.93 -3.33
N PHE A 34 7.71 -10.01 -4.53
CA PHE A 34 6.30 -10.40 -4.75
C PHE A 34 5.93 -11.76 -4.10
N GLY A 35 6.89 -12.67 -3.92
CA GLY A 35 6.68 -14.00 -3.34
C GLY A 35 6.42 -14.03 -1.83
N GLU A 36 6.73 -12.97 -1.09
CA GLU A 36 6.50 -12.91 0.36
C GLU A 36 5.13 -12.33 0.73
N VAL A 37 4.46 -11.73 -0.26
CA VAL A 37 3.24 -10.92 -0.11
C VAL A 37 2.02 -11.76 0.32
N ASP A 38 1.99 -13.05 0.02
CA ASP A 38 0.83 -13.92 0.27
C ASP A 38 1.19 -15.15 1.14
N LYS A 39 2.13 -15.00 2.08
CA LYS A 39 2.31 -15.99 3.16
C LYS A 39 0.96 -16.29 3.84
N PRO A 40 0.62 -17.56 4.11
CA PRO A 40 -0.58 -17.91 4.83
C PRO A 40 -0.58 -17.22 6.19
N LEU A 41 -1.67 -16.52 6.50
CA LEU A 41 -1.85 -15.96 7.80
C LEU A 41 -2.20 -17.13 8.75
N ILE A 42 -1.31 -17.45 9.69
CA ILE A 42 -1.65 -18.42 10.74
C ILE A 42 -2.55 -17.67 11.72
N LEU A 43 -3.80 -18.08 11.76
CA LEU A 43 -4.83 -17.47 12.58
C LEU A 43 -5.25 -18.48 13.63
N ASP A 44 -5.25 -18.08 14.90
CA ASP A 44 -5.51 -18.98 16.03
C ASP A 44 -6.96 -19.48 16.08
N ASN A 45 -7.83 -18.92 15.23
CA ASN A 45 -9.23 -19.32 15.10
C ASN A 45 -9.50 -19.94 13.71
N PRO A 46 -9.74 -21.26 13.63
CA PRO A 46 -10.00 -21.96 12.37
C PRO A 46 -11.35 -21.60 11.73
N ASP A 47 -12.26 -20.97 12.47
CA ASP A 47 -13.60 -20.63 11.98
C ASP A 47 -13.64 -19.26 11.26
N LEU A 48 -12.54 -18.49 11.31
CA LEU A 48 -12.46 -17.18 10.65
C LEU A 48 -12.33 -17.32 9.14
N VAL A 49 -13.33 -16.82 8.41
CA VAL A 49 -13.27 -16.75 6.95
C VAL A 49 -12.57 -15.45 6.52
N ILE A 50 -11.47 -15.60 5.79
CA ILE A 50 -10.62 -14.49 5.37
C ILE A 50 -10.95 -14.03 3.96
N TRP A 51 -11.29 -12.74 3.83
CA TRP A 51 -11.56 -12.09 2.55
C TRP A 51 -10.37 -11.23 2.14
N HIS A 52 -9.93 -11.36 0.89
CA HIS A 52 -8.82 -10.58 0.35
C HIS A 52 -9.28 -9.17 -0.01
N VAL A 53 -8.63 -8.15 0.54
CA VAL A 53 -8.88 -6.76 0.15
C VAL A 53 -8.03 -6.41 -1.06
N LYS A 54 -8.69 -5.91 -2.11
CA LYS A 54 -8.10 -5.55 -3.41
C LYS A 54 -8.60 -4.19 -3.87
N ALA A 55 -7.80 -3.52 -4.70
CA ALA A 55 -8.24 -2.35 -5.44
C ALA A 55 -8.63 -2.79 -6.87
N MET A 56 -9.85 -2.48 -7.30
CA MET A 56 -10.46 -3.00 -8.52
C MET A 56 -10.98 -1.87 -9.41
N ARG A 57 -10.75 -2.01 -10.72
CA ARG A 57 -11.39 -1.19 -11.75
C ARG A 57 -12.66 -1.85 -12.30
N PRO A 58 -13.57 -1.06 -12.91
CA PRO A 58 -14.70 -1.60 -13.67
C PRO A 58 -14.31 -2.58 -14.78
N ASN A 59 -13.11 -2.44 -15.37
CA ASN A 59 -12.60 -3.33 -16.41
C ASN A 59 -12.01 -4.65 -15.88
N GLY A 60 -12.14 -4.93 -14.58
CA GLY A 60 -11.68 -6.18 -13.95
C GLY A 60 -10.23 -6.18 -13.48
N LYS A 61 -9.43 -5.13 -13.73
CA LYS A 61 -8.06 -5.07 -13.22
C LYS A 61 -8.06 -4.95 -11.69
N ILE A 62 -7.33 -5.85 -11.02
CA ILE A 62 -7.22 -5.91 -9.55
C ILE A 62 -5.77 -5.71 -9.09
N TYR A 63 -5.61 -5.03 -7.95
CA TYR A 63 -4.33 -4.77 -7.31
C TYR A 63 -4.37 -5.16 -5.83
N HIS A 64 -3.23 -5.56 -5.27
CA HIS A 64 -3.15 -5.93 -3.86
C HIS A 64 -3.25 -4.68 -2.99
N VAL A 65 -4.07 -4.70 -1.95
CA VAL A 65 -4.05 -3.68 -0.90
C VAL A 65 -3.27 -4.24 0.28
N LYS A 66 -2.28 -3.49 0.75
CA LYS A 66 -1.36 -3.90 1.80
C LYS A 66 -1.10 -2.75 2.77
N ALA A 67 -0.69 -3.12 3.98
CA ALA A 67 -0.14 -2.19 4.94
C ALA A 67 1.38 -2.10 4.72
N ILE A 68 1.95 -0.89 4.75
CA ILE A 68 3.38 -0.65 4.62
C ILE A 68 3.82 0.13 5.86
N ASP A 69 4.67 -0.48 6.67
CA ASP A 69 5.19 0.13 7.88
C ASP A 69 6.34 1.12 7.58
N LYS A 70 6.86 1.75 8.63
CA LYS A 70 7.95 2.74 8.55
C LYS A 70 9.28 2.16 8.05
N ASP A 71 9.50 0.87 8.25
CA ASP A 71 10.72 0.17 7.85
C ASP A 71 10.60 -0.41 6.42
N GLY A 72 9.44 -0.22 5.80
CA GLY A 72 9.15 -0.65 4.43
C GLY A 72 8.56 -2.06 4.33
N ASN A 73 8.30 -2.74 5.45
CA ASN A 73 7.75 -4.09 5.41
C ASN A 73 6.29 -4.07 4.98
N ILE A 74 5.90 -5.12 4.23
CA ILE A 74 4.59 -5.23 3.60
C ILE A 74 3.77 -6.27 4.36
N HIS A 75 2.63 -5.82 4.84
CA HIS A 75 1.75 -6.58 5.72
C HIS A 75 0.38 -6.81 5.07
N PRO A 76 -0.25 -7.97 5.27
CA PRO A 76 -1.55 -8.27 4.68
C PRO A 76 -2.67 -7.39 5.25
N VAL A 77 -3.60 -7.01 4.37
CA VAL A 77 -4.87 -6.38 4.72
C VAL A 77 -6.00 -7.29 4.31
N LYS A 78 -6.87 -7.65 5.25
CA LYS A 78 -8.00 -8.56 5.02
C LYS A 78 -9.28 -8.01 5.62
N ALA A 79 -10.41 -8.48 5.09
CA ALA A 79 -11.67 -8.43 5.82
C ALA A 79 -11.89 -9.77 6.53
N ILE A 80 -12.38 -9.70 7.77
CA ILE A 80 -12.57 -10.85 8.64
C ILE A 80 -14.07 -11.10 8.76
N GLN A 81 -14.47 -12.33 8.47
CA GLN A 81 -15.80 -12.86 8.75
C GLN A 81 -15.68 -13.84 9.91
N ASP A 82 -16.28 -13.48 11.04
CA ASP A 82 -16.23 -14.18 12.33
C ASP A 82 -17.54 -14.89 12.68
N SER A 83 -18.49 -14.89 11.73
CA SER A 83 -19.81 -15.48 11.87
C SER A 83 -20.39 -15.78 10.49
N GLU A 84 -21.60 -16.33 10.45
CA GLU A 84 -22.36 -16.54 9.21
C GLU A 84 -22.76 -15.21 8.51
N GLN A 85 -22.68 -14.06 9.21
CA GLN A 85 -23.03 -12.78 8.64
C GLN A 85 -21.94 -12.26 7.67
N THR A 86 -22.33 -12.05 6.41
CA THR A 86 -21.46 -11.50 5.35
C THR A 86 -21.72 -10.02 5.04
N GLN A 87 -22.71 -9.40 5.68
CA GLN A 87 -23.20 -8.07 5.32
C GLN A 87 -22.27 -6.93 5.75
N LEU A 88 -21.53 -7.11 6.83
CA LEU A 88 -20.71 -6.08 7.45
C LEU A 88 -19.47 -6.71 8.08
N LEU A 89 -18.33 -6.63 7.40
CA LEU A 89 -17.08 -7.25 7.85
C LEU A 89 -16.09 -6.20 8.37
N GLY A 90 -15.34 -6.57 9.40
CA GLY A 90 -14.21 -5.79 9.89
C GLY A 90 -13.05 -5.85 8.90
N VAL A 91 -12.40 -4.71 8.62
CA VAL A 91 -11.20 -4.65 7.78
C VAL A 91 -9.98 -4.34 8.66
N LYS A 92 -8.95 -5.18 8.56
CA LYS A 92 -7.78 -5.17 9.45
C LYS A 92 -6.49 -5.28 8.66
N ALA A 93 -5.43 -4.66 9.19
CA ALA A 93 -4.06 -4.97 8.81
C ALA A 93 -3.48 -5.97 9.81
N PHE A 94 -2.65 -6.91 9.33
CA PHE A 94 -2.01 -7.91 10.18
C PHE A 94 -0.51 -7.64 10.20
N VAL A 95 -0.06 -6.96 11.24
CA VAL A 95 1.33 -6.46 11.37
C VAL A 95 1.96 -7.17 12.56
N ASP A 96 3.06 -7.88 12.33
CA ASP A 96 3.80 -8.62 13.35
C ASP A 96 2.90 -9.55 14.21
N GLY A 97 2.01 -10.28 13.55
CA GLY A 97 1.06 -11.19 14.20
C GLY A 97 -0.11 -10.51 14.91
N LYS A 98 -0.25 -9.17 14.83
CA LYS A 98 -1.32 -8.40 15.48
C LYS A 98 -2.32 -7.87 14.48
N GLU A 99 -3.59 -7.88 14.87
CA GLU A 99 -4.68 -7.27 14.11
C GLU A 99 -4.86 -5.80 14.44
N LEU A 100 -4.53 -4.93 13.49
CA LEU A 100 -4.65 -3.49 13.64
C LEU A 100 -5.94 -2.97 12.96
N PRO A 101 -6.74 -2.14 13.64
CA PRO A 101 -7.90 -1.50 13.03
C PRO A 101 -7.46 -0.56 11.90
N ILE A 102 -8.13 -0.68 10.74
CA ILE A 102 -8.00 0.30 9.66
C ILE A 102 -9.12 1.34 9.78
N LYS A 103 -8.76 2.62 9.69
CA LYS A 103 -9.65 3.77 9.83
C LYS A 103 -9.34 4.83 8.79
N LEU A 104 -10.34 5.66 8.49
CA LEU A 104 -10.09 6.94 7.85
C LEU A 104 -9.71 7.94 8.94
N ILE A 105 -8.57 8.60 8.78
CA ILE A 105 -8.06 9.59 9.73
C ILE A 105 -8.60 10.96 9.33
N VAL A 106 -8.82 11.85 10.30
CA VAL A 106 -9.12 13.26 10.01
C VAL A 106 -8.03 13.79 9.08
N LYS A 107 -8.45 14.41 7.98
CA LYS A 107 -7.52 15.05 7.06
C LYS A 107 -7.18 16.41 7.64
N GLU A 108 -5.91 16.65 7.87
CA GLU A 108 -5.40 17.99 8.20
C GLU A 108 -5.42 18.80 6.90
N ASP A 109 -4.27 19.03 6.27
CA ASP A 109 -4.19 19.81 5.03
C ASP A 109 -4.35 18.97 3.74
N ASP A 110 -4.68 17.68 3.86
CA ASP A 110 -4.85 16.79 2.70
C ASP A 110 -6.22 17.00 2.02
N ARG A 111 -6.25 16.88 0.70
CA ARG A 111 -7.47 16.93 -0.10
C ARG A 111 -8.45 15.81 0.31
N TYR A 112 -7.91 14.62 0.61
CA TYR A 112 -8.69 13.41 0.88
C TYR A 112 -8.36 12.82 2.25
N TYR A 113 -9.30 12.05 2.83
CA TYR A 113 -9.10 11.41 4.13
C TYR A 113 -8.12 10.22 4.03
N PRO A 114 -6.98 10.22 4.72
CA PRO A 114 -6.02 9.12 4.64
C PRO A 114 -6.60 7.82 5.22
N LEU A 115 -6.38 6.69 4.54
CA LEU A 115 -6.67 5.36 5.07
C LEU A 115 -5.42 4.81 5.78
N LYS A 116 -5.52 4.53 7.08
CA LYS A 116 -4.39 4.08 7.90
C LYS A 116 -4.79 2.94 8.83
N ALA A 117 -3.86 2.05 9.13
CA ALA A 117 -3.94 1.21 10.32
C ALA A 117 -3.39 1.98 11.52
N ILE A 118 -3.95 1.70 12.71
CA ILE A 118 -3.57 2.34 13.98
C ILE A 118 -3.04 1.24 14.90
N ASP A 119 -1.80 1.35 15.36
CA ASP A 119 -1.24 0.42 16.35
C ASP A 119 -1.66 0.77 17.79
N LYS A 120 -1.18 0.01 18.78
CA LYS A 120 -1.55 0.21 20.19
C LYS A 120 -0.95 1.47 20.81
N GLU A 121 0.14 1.98 20.24
CA GLU A 121 0.79 3.23 20.63
C GLU A 121 0.20 4.46 19.93
N GLY A 122 -0.65 4.26 18.90
CA GLY A 122 -1.24 5.34 18.10
C GLY A 122 -0.43 5.71 16.85
N ASN A 123 0.60 4.94 16.50
CA ASN A 123 1.32 5.16 15.25
C ASN A 123 0.45 4.75 14.05
N LEU A 124 0.64 5.47 12.95
CA LEU A 124 -0.11 5.29 11.72
C LEU A 124 0.68 4.49 10.72
N ILE A 125 0.12 3.36 10.28
CA ILE A 125 0.69 2.52 9.23
C ILE A 125 -0.04 2.78 7.92
N ASN A 126 0.72 2.94 6.83
CA ASN A 126 0.17 3.28 5.54
C ASN A 126 -0.63 2.13 4.95
N ILE A 127 -1.84 2.39 4.46
CA ILE A 127 -2.54 1.44 3.58
C ILE A 127 -2.38 1.90 2.14
N LYS A 128 -1.80 1.03 1.30
CA LYS A 128 -1.48 1.33 -0.10
C LYS A 128 -2.01 0.23 -1.02
N ALA A 129 -2.24 0.57 -2.29
CA ALA A 129 -2.45 -0.43 -3.33
C ALA A 129 -1.18 -0.60 -4.17
N LEU A 130 -0.85 -1.83 -4.50
CA LEU A 130 0.38 -2.23 -5.19
C LEU A 130 0.02 -2.76 -6.57
N THR A 131 0.54 -2.11 -7.61
CA THR A 131 0.30 -2.54 -9.00
C THR A 131 1.28 -3.64 -9.41
N ASP A 132 0.98 -4.33 -10.52
CA ASP A 132 1.87 -5.35 -11.10
C ASP A 132 3.23 -4.78 -11.54
N LYS A 133 3.36 -3.45 -11.63
CA LYS A 133 4.59 -2.72 -11.97
C LYS A 133 5.29 -2.15 -10.73
N ASN A 134 4.91 -2.61 -9.54
CA ASN A 134 5.40 -2.11 -8.25
C ASN A 134 5.12 -0.61 -7.99
N GLU A 135 4.17 -0.01 -8.71
CA GLU A 135 3.72 1.34 -8.38
C GLU A 135 2.90 1.29 -7.08
N ILE A 136 3.17 2.22 -6.17
CA ILE A 136 2.47 2.35 -4.90
C ILE A 136 1.42 3.45 -5.03
N LEU A 137 0.15 3.08 -4.91
CA LEU A 137 -0.97 3.99 -5.01
C LEU A 137 -1.49 4.35 -3.62
N ASP A 138 -1.79 5.64 -3.43
CA ASP A 138 -2.46 6.13 -2.22
C ASP A 138 -3.87 5.55 -2.12
N VAL A 139 -4.28 5.15 -0.92
CA VAL A 139 -5.66 4.76 -0.63
C VAL A 139 -6.28 5.79 0.32
N LYS A 140 -7.35 6.44 -0.13
CA LYS A 140 -7.98 7.55 0.60
C LYS A 140 -9.51 7.51 0.49
N GLY A 141 -10.19 8.15 1.45
CA GLY A 141 -11.60 8.49 1.38
C GLY A 141 -11.80 9.73 0.53
N VAL A 142 -12.40 9.58 -0.65
CA VAL A 142 -12.41 10.63 -1.70
C VAL A 142 -13.74 11.38 -1.82
N SER A 143 -14.84 10.79 -1.37
CA SER A 143 -16.17 11.41 -1.39
C SER A 143 -17.07 10.79 -0.33
N LYS A 144 -18.19 11.46 -0.02
CA LYS A 144 -19.18 11.01 0.97
C LYS A 144 -20.59 11.11 0.39
N THR A 145 -21.39 10.08 0.59
CA THR A 145 -22.82 10.03 0.24
C THR A 145 -23.58 9.53 1.47
N GLY A 146 -24.34 10.42 2.10
CA GLY A 146 -24.94 10.15 3.41
C GLY A 146 -23.86 9.76 4.44
N ASN A 147 -24.03 8.61 5.10
CA ASN A 147 -23.10 8.09 6.10
C ASN A 147 -21.95 7.26 5.50
N ILE A 148 -21.93 7.07 4.17
CA ILE A 148 -20.95 6.24 3.48
C ILE A 148 -19.86 7.11 2.87
N VAL A 149 -18.60 6.79 3.19
CA VAL A 149 -17.41 7.40 2.58
C VAL A 149 -16.86 6.46 1.52
N HIS A 150 -16.70 6.94 0.31
CA HIS A 150 -16.14 6.17 -0.80
C HIS A 150 -14.62 6.16 -0.69
N ILE A 151 -14.05 4.98 -0.49
CA ILE A 151 -12.62 4.76 -0.43
C ILE A 151 -12.12 4.32 -1.81
N ARG A 152 -11.03 4.91 -2.27
CA ARG A 152 -10.39 4.61 -3.55
C ARG A 152 -8.89 4.49 -3.41
N ALA A 153 -8.28 3.62 -4.20
CA ALA A 153 -6.88 3.78 -4.55
C ALA A 153 -6.76 4.81 -5.68
N ILE A 154 -5.77 5.70 -5.61
CA ILE A 154 -5.62 6.86 -6.47
C ILE A 154 -4.27 6.76 -7.17
N ARG A 155 -4.27 6.81 -8.49
CA ARG A 155 -3.06 6.92 -9.30
C ARG A 155 -2.78 8.38 -9.65
N ASN A 156 -1.52 8.71 -9.91
CA ASN A 156 -1.07 10.09 -10.18
C ASN A 156 -1.79 10.78 -11.35
N ASP A 157 -2.31 10.01 -12.31
CA ASP A 157 -3.15 10.50 -13.41
C ASP A 157 -4.63 10.67 -13.01
N SER A 158 -4.91 10.79 -11.72
CA SER A 158 -6.25 10.94 -11.13
C SER A 158 -7.22 9.79 -11.42
N VAL A 159 -6.72 8.60 -11.77
CA VAL A 159 -7.60 7.45 -11.93
C VAL A 159 -7.85 6.73 -10.62
N PHE A 160 -9.12 6.45 -10.34
CA PHE A 160 -9.60 5.85 -9.11
C PHE A 160 -9.95 4.37 -9.26
N TYR A 161 -9.59 3.58 -8.25
CA TYR A 161 -9.89 2.17 -8.13
C TYR A 161 -10.78 1.94 -6.91
N ASN A 162 -11.89 1.22 -7.05
CA ASN A 162 -12.71 0.83 -5.90
C ASN A 162 -11.93 -0.10 -4.98
N LEU A 163 -12.13 -0.04 -3.68
CA LEU A 163 -11.69 -1.12 -2.81
C LEU A 163 -12.81 -2.16 -2.63
N VAL A 164 -12.44 -3.42 -2.76
CA VAL A 164 -13.33 -4.57 -2.62
C VAL A 164 -12.68 -5.61 -1.71
N ALA A 165 -13.48 -6.28 -0.90
CA ALA A 165 -13.12 -7.50 -0.20
C ALA A 165 -13.69 -8.68 -0.99
N ILE A 166 -12.88 -9.68 -1.28
CA ILE A 166 -13.25 -10.85 -2.09
C ILE A 166 -13.18 -12.10 -1.20
N SER A 167 -14.29 -12.83 -1.09
CA SER A 167 -14.37 -14.06 -0.31
C SER A 167 -13.62 -15.21 -0.99
N PRO A 168 -13.32 -16.30 -0.27
CA PRO A 168 -12.75 -17.51 -0.88
C PRO A 168 -13.61 -18.08 -2.03
N GLN A 169 -14.93 -17.90 -1.96
CA GLN A 169 -15.90 -18.31 -2.98
C GLN A 169 -16.13 -17.25 -4.08
N GLY A 170 -15.35 -16.17 -4.08
CA GLY A 170 -15.44 -15.11 -5.10
C GLY A 170 -16.55 -14.09 -4.88
N ARG A 171 -17.26 -14.10 -3.75
CA ARG A 171 -18.24 -13.06 -3.41
C ARG A 171 -17.52 -11.75 -3.12
N THR A 172 -18.14 -10.62 -3.45
CA THR A 172 -17.49 -9.31 -3.28
C THR A 172 -18.28 -8.37 -2.39
N ASN A 173 -17.59 -7.78 -1.43
CA ASN A 173 -18.07 -6.66 -0.62
C ASN A 173 -17.30 -5.39 -0.97
N MET A 174 -17.97 -4.25 -0.91
CA MET A 174 -17.34 -2.95 -1.11
C MET A 174 -16.69 -2.48 0.20
N VAL A 175 -15.41 -2.10 0.17
CA VAL A 175 -14.77 -1.50 1.34
C VAL A 175 -15.07 -0.01 1.37
N LYS A 176 -15.70 0.44 2.45
CA LYS A 176 -16.22 1.80 2.62
C LYS A 176 -15.90 2.33 4.00
N GLY A 177 -15.87 3.65 4.10
CA GLY A 177 -15.92 4.33 5.38
C GLY A 177 -17.37 4.47 5.85
N ILE A 178 -17.62 4.30 7.14
CA ILE A 178 -18.89 4.49 7.82
C ILE A 178 -18.70 5.64 8.80
N LYS A 179 -19.43 6.73 8.54
CA LYS A 179 -19.47 7.93 9.37
C LYS A 179 -20.84 7.99 10.04
N MET A 180 -20.90 7.84 11.36
CA MET A 180 -22.18 7.80 12.07
C MET A 180 -22.54 9.18 12.63
N THR A 181 -21.55 10.00 12.99
CA THR A 181 -21.78 11.34 13.53
C THR A 181 -21.64 12.43 12.46
N LYS A 182 -22.22 13.60 12.73
CA LYS A 182 -22.03 14.78 11.87
C LYS A 182 -20.70 15.50 12.11
N GLU A 183 -20.13 15.32 13.31
CA GLU A 183 -18.84 15.90 13.70
C GLU A 183 -17.69 15.43 12.80
N GLU A 184 -16.64 16.23 12.68
CA GLU A 184 -15.45 15.83 11.93
C GLU A 184 -14.76 14.62 12.56
N VAL A 185 -14.58 14.63 13.88
CA VAL A 185 -14.02 13.51 14.63
C VAL A 185 -15.14 12.54 14.98
N GLU A 186 -15.09 11.33 14.44
CA GLU A 186 -15.98 10.22 14.81
C GLU A 186 -15.62 9.65 16.18
N THR A 187 -14.31 9.48 16.44
CA THR A 187 -13.78 8.96 17.70
C THR A 187 -12.28 9.22 17.79
N VAL A 188 -11.67 8.93 18.95
CA VAL A 188 -10.23 8.95 19.16
C VAL A 188 -9.77 7.54 19.55
N ILE A 189 -8.81 6.97 18.82
CA ILE A 189 -8.25 5.64 19.09
C ILE A 189 -6.75 5.81 19.34
N ASN A 190 -6.27 5.48 20.55
CA ASN A 190 -4.86 5.60 20.93
C ASN A 190 -4.29 6.99 20.60
N GLY A 191 -5.05 8.05 20.90
CA GLY A 191 -4.67 9.44 20.60
C GLY A 191 -4.91 9.91 19.15
N VAL A 192 -5.25 9.00 18.23
CA VAL A 192 -5.50 9.34 16.82
C VAL A 192 -6.96 9.75 16.60
N LYS A 193 -7.16 10.95 16.02
CA LYS A 193 -8.49 11.42 15.59
C LYS A 193 -8.97 10.67 14.34
N VAL A 194 -10.01 9.88 14.50
CA VAL A 194 -10.61 9.08 13.43
C VAL A 194 -11.74 9.87 12.79
N PHE A 195 -11.71 9.99 11.46
CA PHE A 195 -12.81 10.54 10.68
C PHE A 195 -13.92 9.52 10.49
N ALA A 196 -13.62 8.27 10.15
CA ALA A 196 -14.66 7.25 9.93
C ALA A 196 -14.15 5.82 10.16
N HIS A 197 -15.06 4.92 10.53
CA HIS A 197 -14.77 3.50 10.62
C HIS A 197 -14.70 2.87 9.23
N VAL A 198 -13.86 1.85 9.03
CA VAL A 198 -13.75 1.16 7.74
C VAL A 198 -14.32 -0.24 7.85
N LYS A 199 -15.21 -0.58 6.91
CA LYS A 199 -15.93 -1.86 6.87
C LYS A 199 -16.07 -2.34 5.44
N ALA A 200 -16.15 -3.66 5.25
CA ALA A 200 -16.56 -4.23 3.97
C ALA A 200 -18.07 -4.53 4.01
N LEU A 201 -18.81 -3.86 3.14
CA LEU A 201 -20.27 -3.92 3.04
C LEU A 201 -20.68 -4.79 1.87
N ALA A 202 -21.69 -5.64 2.03
CA ALA A 202 -22.28 -6.31 0.88
C ALA A 202 -22.81 -5.28 -0.13
N LYS A 203 -22.72 -5.66 -1.40
CA LYS A 203 -23.30 -4.86 -2.48
C LYS A 203 -24.83 -4.97 -2.38
N GLN A 204 -25.50 -3.83 -2.24
CA GLN A 204 -26.96 -3.73 -2.40
C GLN A 204 -27.33 -3.82 -3.88
#